data_AF-A0A2X0IQK6-F1
#
_entry.id   AF-A0A2X0IQK6-F1
#
_cell.length_a   1.000
_cell.length_b   1.000
_cell.length_c   1.000
_cell.angle_alpha   90.00
_cell.angle_beta   90.00
_cell.angle_gamma   90.00
#
_symmetry.space_group_name_H-M   'P 1'
#
loop_
_entity.id
_entity.type
_entity.pdbx_description
1 polymer ?
#
loop_
_entity_poly.entity_id
_entity_poly.type
_entity_poly.pdbx_seq_one_letter_code
_entity_poly.pdbx_strand_id
1 'polypeptide(L)'
;MGGTLTLQRLKAQGTTYALLPLRVFLGVTFVYAALYKYTDPHYLGGLSDPTSFAAMTQGVKGSSPIGPLLDLALKAPTAFAVVFAVGELAAGLGILFGLLGRVAAVGGVLLNLSLFLTVSWQVSPYFLGNDLIYLMAWLPLVLAGTPYLSVDSWLASRRGRRE
;
A
#
# COMPACT_ATOMS: atom_id res chain seq x y z
N MET A 1 27.32 29.38 21.69
CA MET A 1 27.61 28.68 20.41
C MET A 1 27.13 27.22 20.36
N GLY A 2 26.66 26.58 21.45
CA GLY A 2 26.19 25.18 21.41
C GLY A 2 24.77 24.93 20.86
N GLY A 3 23.84 25.88 21.02
CA GLY A 3 22.43 25.69 20.61
C GLY A 3 22.19 25.62 19.09
N THR A 4 22.96 26.37 18.31
CA THR A 4 22.86 26.39 16.84
C THR A 4 23.31 25.06 16.21
N LEU A 5 24.33 24.41 16.77
CA LEU A 5 24.81 23.10 16.31
C LEU A 5 23.79 21.99 16.58
N THR A 6 23.07 22.05 17.71
CA THR A 6 22.02 21.08 18.06
C THR A 6 20.82 21.18 17.12
N LEU A 7 20.35 22.40 16.82
CA LEU A 7 19.22 22.61 15.90
C LEU A 7 19.54 22.18 14.47
N GLN A 8 20.76 22.45 13.99
CA GLN A 8 21.21 22.00 12.68
C GLN A 8 21.23 20.46 12.57
N ARG A 9 21.70 19.77 13.62
CA ARG A 9 21.69 18.29 13.67
C ARG A 9 20.27 17.72 13.65
N LEU A 10 19.36 18.27 14.46
CA LEU A 10 17.97 17.84 14.49
C LEU A 10 17.28 18.05 13.14
N LYS A 11 17.51 19.19 12.49
CA LYS A 11 17.00 19.47 11.15
C LYS A 11 17.52 18.48 10.12
N ALA A 12 18.83 18.19 10.13
CA ALA A 12 19.44 17.22 9.22
C ALA A 12 18.84 15.82 9.41
N GLN A 13 18.71 15.35 10.66
CA GLN A 13 18.07 14.07 10.97
C GLN A 13 16.61 14.04 10.53
N GLY A 14 15.85 15.11 10.77
CA GLY A 14 14.47 15.23 10.32
C GLY A 14 14.35 15.10 8.81
N THR A 15 15.23 15.74 8.03
CA THR A 15 15.26 15.60 6.57
C THR A 15 15.63 14.18 6.13
N THR A 16 16.60 13.55 6.79
CA THR A 16 17.03 12.18 6.48
C THR A 16 15.91 11.15 6.71
N TYR A 17 15.17 11.28 7.81
CA TYR A 17 14.16 10.30 8.23
C TYR A 17 12.71 10.75 7.98
N ALA A 18 12.50 11.82 7.21
CA ALA A 18 11.18 12.44 7.00
C ALA A 18 10.11 11.44 6.53
N LEU A 19 10.48 10.48 5.68
CA LEU A 19 9.56 9.49 5.11
C LEU A 19 9.40 8.24 5.97
N LEU A 20 10.18 8.09 7.05
CA LEU A 20 10.16 6.89 7.87
C LEU A 20 8.83 6.70 8.62
N PRO A 21 8.23 7.73 9.26
CA PRO A 21 6.90 7.58 9.87
C PRO A 21 5.84 7.14 8.86
N LEU A 22 5.85 7.75 7.68
CA LEU A 22 4.94 7.42 6.59
C LEU A 22 5.11 5.98 6.12
N ARG A 23 6.36 5.54 5.95
CA ARG A 23 6.73 4.17 5.58
C ARG A 23 6.22 3.14 6.58
N VAL A 24 6.44 3.40 7.87
CA VAL A 24 5.96 2.52 8.96
C VAL A 24 4.44 2.46 8.96
N PHE A 25 3.79 3.62 8.89
CA PHE A 25 2.32 3.70 8.91
C PHE A 25 1.69 2.93 7.75
N LEU A 26 2.11 3.21 6.51
CA LEU A 26 1.59 2.52 5.32
C LEU A 26 1.90 1.03 5.35
N GLY A 27 3.14 0.68 5.71
CA GLY A 27 3.58 -0.70 5.78
C GLY A 27 2.80 -1.54 6.78
N VAL A 28 2.65 -1.05 8.02
CA VAL A 28 1.86 -1.73 9.06
C VAL A 28 0.38 -1.83 8.65
N THR A 29 -0.19 -0.74 8.11
CA THR A 29 -1.59 -0.72 7.67
C THR A 29 -1.86 -1.78 6.60
N PHE A 30 -0.98 -1.91 5.62
CA PHE A 30 -1.13 -2.87 4.53
C PHE A 30 -0.93 -4.32 4.99
N VAL A 31 0.05 -4.56 5.86
CA VAL A 31 0.22 -5.89 6.49
C VAL A 31 -1.02 -6.25 7.30
N TYR A 32 -1.52 -5.33 8.11
CA TYR A 32 -2.72 -5.55 8.91
C TYR A 32 -3.95 -5.80 8.03
N ALA A 33 -4.16 -4.99 6.98
CA ALA A 33 -5.27 -5.14 6.05
C ALA A 33 -5.25 -6.50 5.34
N ALA A 34 -4.07 -6.98 4.93
CA ALA A 34 -3.92 -8.29 4.34
C ALA A 34 -4.20 -9.42 5.34
N LEU A 35 -3.64 -9.34 6.55
CA LEU A 35 -3.89 -10.33 7.60
C LEU A 35 -5.37 -10.39 7.96
N TYR A 36 -6.02 -9.23 8.08
CA TYR A 36 -7.46 -9.13 8.33
C TYR A 36 -8.25 -9.93 7.28
N LYS A 37 -7.94 -9.74 5.98
CA LYS A 37 -8.56 -10.50 4.89
C LYS A 37 -8.29 -12.00 4.94
N TYR A 38 -7.07 -12.41 5.31
CA TYR A 38 -6.72 -13.84 5.42
C TYR A 38 -7.39 -14.55 6.59
N THR A 39 -7.62 -13.83 7.69
CA THR A 39 -8.24 -14.39 8.88
C THR A 39 -9.77 -14.31 8.85
N ASP A 40 -10.35 -13.51 7.95
CA ASP A 40 -11.79 -13.37 7.82
C ASP A 40 -12.39 -14.56 7.03
N PRO A 41 -13.20 -15.43 7.68
CA PRO A 41 -13.80 -16.58 7.02
C PRO A 41 -14.78 -16.18 5.90
N HIS A 42 -15.29 -14.95 5.91
CA HIS A 42 -16.22 -14.44 4.92
C HIS A 42 -15.55 -13.93 3.65
N TYR A 43 -14.25 -13.59 3.71
CA TYR A 43 -13.55 -12.92 2.61
C TYR A 43 -13.65 -13.70 1.29
N LEU A 44 -13.57 -15.03 1.36
CA LEU A 44 -13.68 -15.95 0.22
C LEU A 44 -15.05 -16.65 0.12
N GLY A 45 -16.08 -16.16 0.83
CA GLY A 45 -17.42 -16.77 0.93
C GLY A 45 -18.26 -16.77 -0.35
N GLY A 46 -17.76 -16.19 -1.45
CA GLY A 46 -18.43 -16.16 -2.75
C GLY A 46 -19.68 -15.26 -2.78
N LEU A 47 -20.41 -15.26 -3.90
CA LEU A 47 -21.52 -14.33 -4.14
C LEU A 47 -22.69 -14.43 -3.14
N SER A 48 -22.83 -15.57 -2.45
CA SER A 48 -23.86 -15.78 -1.42
C SER A 48 -23.54 -15.07 -0.10
N ASP A 49 -22.28 -14.71 0.15
CA ASP A 49 -21.84 -14.03 1.35
C ASP A 49 -21.70 -12.52 1.07
N PRO A 50 -22.57 -11.66 1.65
CA PRO A 50 -22.59 -10.22 1.36
C PRO A 50 -21.30 -9.49 1.72
N THR A 51 -20.51 -10.05 2.64
CA THR A 51 -19.24 -9.47 3.08
C THR A 51 -18.02 -10.04 2.36
N SER A 52 -18.22 -10.99 1.44
CA SER A 52 -17.14 -11.52 0.63
C SER A 52 -16.63 -10.53 -0.40
N PHE A 53 -15.38 -10.77 -0.85
CA PHE A 53 -14.80 -10.04 -1.98
C PHE A 53 -15.68 -10.10 -3.23
N ALA A 54 -16.28 -11.26 -3.52
CA ALA A 54 -17.09 -11.46 -4.71
C ALA A 54 -18.37 -10.62 -4.67
N ALA A 55 -19.10 -10.64 -3.55
CA ALA A 55 -20.35 -9.89 -3.40
C ALA A 55 -20.08 -8.38 -3.38
N MET A 56 -19.04 -7.93 -2.66
CA MET A 56 -18.64 -6.53 -2.66
C MET A 56 -18.25 -6.05 -4.07
N THR A 57 -17.46 -6.83 -4.80
CA THR A 57 -17.06 -6.51 -6.18
C THR A 57 -18.27 -6.42 -7.11
N GLN A 58 -19.22 -7.36 -6.99
CA GLN A 58 -20.48 -7.34 -7.74
C GLN A 58 -21.30 -6.08 -7.43
N GLY A 59 -21.34 -5.66 -6.16
CA GLY A 59 -22.08 -4.48 -5.72
C GLY A 59 -21.52 -3.16 -6.26
N VAL A 60 -20.20 -3.01 -6.32
CA VAL A 60 -19.55 -1.76 -6.79
C VAL A 60 -19.33 -1.71 -8.31
N LYS A 61 -19.41 -2.86 -9.00
CA LYS A 61 -19.15 -2.95 -10.44
C LYS A 61 -19.95 -1.95 -11.27
N GLY A 62 -21.24 -1.81 -10.99
CA GLY A 62 -22.16 -1.01 -11.82
C GLY A 62 -21.89 0.50 -11.78
N SER A 63 -21.27 0.99 -10.71
CA SER A 63 -20.97 2.42 -10.52
C SER A 63 -19.48 2.74 -10.69
N SER A 64 -18.62 1.72 -10.79
CA SER A 64 -17.18 1.87 -10.95
C SER A 64 -16.79 2.17 -12.41
N PRO A 65 -15.88 3.14 -12.67
CA PRO A 65 -15.35 3.41 -13.99
C PRO A 65 -14.52 2.24 -14.55
N ILE A 66 -14.05 1.34 -13.69
CA ILE A 66 -13.33 0.13 -14.07
C ILE A 66 -14.20 -1.12 -14.04
N GLY A 67 -15.53 -0.96 -14.13
CA GLY A 67 -16.50 -2.06 -14.19
C GLY A 67 -16.12 -3.23 -15.12
N PRO A 68 -15.59 -2.99 -16.36
CA PRO A 68 -15.14 -4.08 -17.23
C PRO A 68 -13.98 -4.91 -16.67
N LEU A 69 -13.09 -4.32 -15.87
CA LEU A 69 -12.02 -5.05 -15.18
C LEU A 69 -12.57 -5.87 -14.02
N LEU A 70 -13.58 -5.34 -13.32
CA LEU A 70 -14.28 -6.07 -12.26
C LEU A 70 -15.05 -7.27 -12.81
N ASP A 71 -15.60 -7.15 -14.03
CA ASP A 71 -16.17 -8.29 -14.75
C ASP A 71 -15.18 -9.43 -14.97
N LEU A 72 -13.94 -9.09 -15.33
CA LEU A 72 -12.88 -10.07 -15.46
C LEU A 72 -12.53 -10.68 -14.10
N ALA A 73 -12.45 -9.86 -13.05
CA ALA A 73 -12.18 -10.34 -11.70
C ALA A 73 -13.25 -11.33 -11.21
N LEU A 74 -14.52 -11.08 -11.52
CA LEU A 74 -15.66 -11.92 -11.16
C LEU A 74 -15.71 -13.26 -11.88
N LYS A 75 -14.92 -13.48 -12.94
CA LYS A 75 -14.77 -14.82 -13.56
C LYS A 75 -13.95 -15.78 -12.69
N ALA A 76 -13.07 -15.25 -11.85
CA ALA A 76 -12.24 -16.02 -10.92
C ALA A 76 -12.07 -15.25 -9.59
N PRO A 77 -13.18 -14.99 -8.85
CA PRO A 77 -13.20 -14.03 -7.75
C PRO A 77 -12.28 -14.45 -6.60
N THR A 78 -12.20 -15.75 -6.30
CA THR A 78 -11.29 -16.29 -5.27
C THR A 78 -9.83 -16.04 -5.64
N ALA A 79 -9.44 -16.23 -6.90
CA ALA A 79 -8.06 -16.00 -7.34
C ALA A 79 -7.70 -14.51 -7.23
N PHE A 80 -8.60 -13.62 -7.66
CA PHE A 80 -8.40 -12.18 -7.54
C PHE A 80 -8.35 -11.71 -6.10
N ALA A 81 -9.23 -12.22 -5.23
CA ALA A 81 -9.21 -11.93 -3.80
C ALA A 81 -7.87 -12.31 -3.16
N VAL A 82 -7.38 -13.52 -3.44
CA VAL A 82 -6.06 -13.98 -2.95
C VAL A 82 -4.94 -13.10 -3.49
N VAL A 83 -4.92 -12.80 -4.80
CA VAL A 83 -3.89 -11.91 -5.38
C VAL A 83 -3.93 -10.53 -4.74
N PHE A 84 -5.11 -9.99 -4.46
CA PHE A 84 -5.26 -8.69 -3.81
C PHE A 84 -4.67 -8.71 -2.39
N ALA A 85 -5.03 -9.71 -1.57
CA ALA A 85 -4.52 -9.87 -0.21
C ALA A 85 -3.01 -10.17 -0.17
N VAL A 86 -2.48 -11.02 -1.07
CA VAL A 86 -1.03 -11.22 -1.24
C VAL A 86 -0.36 -9.91 -1.62
N GLY A 87 -0.93 -9.16 -2.56
CA GLY A 87 -0.38 -7.89 -3.05
C GLY A 87 -0.25 -6.86 -1.92
N GLU A 88 -1.29 -6.72 -1.09
CA GLU A 88 -1.25 -5.85 0.08
C GLU A 88 -0.17 -6.29 1.07
N LEU A 89 -0.08 -7.58 1.37
CA LEU A 89 0.94 -8.12 2.27
C LEU A 89 2.35 -7.87 1.73
N ALA A 90 2.58 -8.14 0.44
CA ALA A 90 3.85 -7.96 -0.22
C ALA A 90 4.26 -6.49 -0.28
N ALA A 91 3.35 -5.59 -0.62
CA ALA A 91 3.60 -4.15 -0.60
C ALA A 91 3.90 -3.65 0.82
N GLY A 92 3.13 -4.11 1.80
CA GLY A 92 3.33 -3.77 3.22
C GLY A 92 4.68 -4.23 3.76
N LEU A 93 5.03 -5.51 3.59
CA LEU A 93 6.32 -6.04 4.05
C LEU A 93 7.49 -5.46 3.25
N GLY A 94 7.35 -5.36 1.92
CA GLY A 94 8.37 -4.80 1.04
C GLY A 94 8.71 -3.37 1.41
N ILE A 95 7.69 -2.55 1.71
CA ILE A 95 7.93 -1.19 2.17
C ILE A 95 8.46 -1.17 3.61
N LEU A 96 7.97 -1.99 4.54
CA LEU A 96 8.47 -2.02 5.93
C LEU A 96 9.95 -2.37 6.00
N PHE A 97 10.38 -3.40 5.29
CA PHE A 97 11.79 -3.81 5.27
C PHE A 97 12.63 -3.02 4.27
N GLY A 98 11.99 -2.29 3.36
CA GLY A 98 12.67 -1.54 2.31
C GLY A 98 13.44 -2.49 1.40
N LEU A 99 12.76 -3.57 0.99
CA LEU A 99 13.20 -4.54 0.01
C LEU A 99 12.41 -4.29 -1.27
N LEU A 100 13.11 -3.97 -2.36
CA LEU A 100 12.47 -3.50 -3.59
C LEU A 100 11.52 -2.32 -3.31
N GLY A 101 11.94 -1.37 -2.48
CA GLY A 101 11.03 -0.40 -1.86
C GLY A 101 10.21 0.43 -2.85
N ARG A 102 10.79 0.77 -4.01
CA ARG A 102 10.05 1.45 -5.09
C ARG A 102 8.98 0.57 -5.73
N VAL A 103 9.27 -0.71 -5.95
CA VAL A 103 8.32 -1.68 -6.50
C VAL A 103 7.17 -1.90 -5.51
N ALA A 104 7.50 -2.08 -4.23
CA ALA A 104 6.50 -2.18 -3.17
C ALA A 104 5.61 -0.93 -3.10
N ALA A 105 6.20 0.27 -3.22
CA ALA A 105 5.45 1.52 -3.25
C ALA A 105 4.51 1.64 -4.47
N VAL A 106 4.97 1.24 -5.66
CA VAL A 106 4.12 1.18 -6.86
C VAL A 106 2.97 0.19 -6.66
N GLY A 107 3.22 -0.96 -6.05
CA GLY A 107 2.17 -1.90 -5.66
C GLY A 107 1.12 -1.25 -4.76
N GLY A 108 1.56 -0.53 -3.72
CA GLY A 108 0.67 0.22 -2.82
C GLY A 108 -0.16 1.31 -3.54
N VAL A 109 0.43 2.00 -4.52
CA VAL A 109 -0.31 2.95 -5.39
C VAL A 109 -1.39 2.22 -6.19
N LEU A 110 -1.04 1.12 -6.87
CA LEU A 110 -1.98 0.39 -7.74
C LEU A 110 -3.14 -0.23 -6.95
N LEU A 111 -2.85 -0.78 -5.76
CA LEU A 111 -3.88 -1.32 -4.87
C LEU A 111 -4.85 -0.23 -4.41
N ASN A 112 -4.34 0.90 -3.90
CA ASN A 112 -5.20 2.02 -3.48
C ASN A 112 -5.92 2.69 -4.64
N LEU A 113 -5.32 2.76 -5.83
CA LEU A 113 -6.00 3.23 -7.04
C LEU A 113 -7.16 2.31 -7.39
N SER A 114 -6.96 1.00 -7.29
CA SER A 114 -8.03 0.02 -7.53
C SER A 114 -9.17 0.19 -6.52
N LEU A 115 -8.87 0.36 -5.23
CA LEU A 115 -9.89 0.62 -4.20
C LEU A 115 -10.59 1.97 -4.42
N PHE A 116 -9.82 3.01 -4.76
CA PHE A 116 -10.38 4.33 -5.05
C PHE A 116 -11.36 4.30 -6.22
N LEU A 117 -11.00 3.63 -7.32
CA LEU A 117 -11.85 3.50 -8.49
C LEU A 117 -13.02 2.52 -8.29
N THR A 118 -13.11 1.86 -7.14
CA THR A 118 -14.17 0.89 -6.85
C THR A 118 -14.99 1.31 -5.65
N VAL A 119 -14.48 1.06 -4.45
CA VAL A 119 -15.15 1.29 -3.17
C VAL A 119 -15.36 2.77 -2.92
N SER A 120 -14.32 3.59 -3.08
CA SER A 120 -14.41 5.02 -2.76
C SER A 120 -14.91 5.90 -3.92
N TRP A 121 -15.12 5.35 -5.13
CA TRP A 121 -15.43 6.15 -6.32
C TRP A 121 -16.73 6.94 -6.20
N GLN A 122 -17.73 6.35 -5.54
CA GLN A 122 -19.04 6.97 -5.33
C GLN A 122 -19.12 7.81 -4.06
N VAL A 123 -18.05 7.87 -3.27
CA VAL A 123 -18.03 8.65 -2.03
C VAL A 123 -17.91 10.14 -2.38
N SER A 124 -18.94 10.91 -2.03
CA SER A 124 -18.98 12.36 -2.25
C SER A 124 -19.31 13.10 -0.95
N PRO A 125 -18.52 14.13 -0.59
CA PRO A 125 -17.31 14.61 -1.27
C PRO A 125 -16.11 13.65 -1.14
N TYR A 126 -15.19 13.70 -2.12
CA TYR A 126 -14.12 12.70 -2.29
C TYR A 126 -13.20 12.51 -1.07
N PHE A 127 -13.04 13.53 -0.22
CA PHE A 127 -12.15 13.50 0.94
C PHE A 127 -12.69 12.65 2.11
N LEU A 128 -13.93 12.17 2.01
CA LEU A 128 -14.48 11.22 2.97
C LEU A 128 -13.99 9.78 2.71
N GLY A 129 -13.49 9.49 1.51
CA GLY A 129 -12.86 8.21 1.16
C GLY A 129 -11.39 8.17 1.60
N ASN A 130 -10.96 7.04 2.16
CA ASN A 130 -9.59 6.83 2.62
C ASN A 130 -8.61 6.45 1.49
N ASP A 131 -9.10 5.79 0.44
CA ASP A 131 -8.25 5.21 -0.59
C ASP A 131 -7.43 6.25 -1.36
N LEU A 132 -8.01 7.42 -1.63
CA LEU A 132 -7.32 8.49 -2.35
C LEU A 132 -6.16 9.05 -1.53
N ILE A 133 -6.36 9.29 -0.23
CA ILE A 133 -5.28 9.81 0.62
C ILE A 133 -4.17 8.76 0.79
N TYR A 134 -4.52 7.48 0.91
CA TYR A 134 -3.52 6.40 0.93
C TYR A 134 -2.74 6.34 -0.38
N LEU A 135 -3.41 6.42 -1.54
CA LEU A 135 -2.75 6.48 -2.85
C LEU A 135 -1.72 7.62 -2.88
N MET A 136 -2.13 8.85 -2.53
CA MET A 136 -1.24 10.01 -2.51
C MET A 136 -0.08 9.84 -1.53
N ALA A 137 -0.32 9.18 -0.40
CA ALA A 137 0.67 8.90 0.63
C ALA A 137 1.76 7.92 0.15
N TRP A 138 1.50 7.07 -0.85
CA TRP A 138 2.53 6.21 -1.44
C TRP A 138 3.46 6.94 -2.43
N LEU A 139 3.02 8.03 -3.06
CA LEU A 139 3.79 8.71 -4.12
C LEU A 139 5.17 9.22 -3.65
N PRO A 140 5.33 9.83 -2.46
CA PRO A 140 6.65 10.20 -1.96
C PRO A 140 7.62 9.02 -1.89
N LEU A 141 7.14 7.82 -1.55
CA LEU A 141 7.96 6.60 -1.47
C LEU A 141 8.30 6.02 -2.84
N VAL A 142 7.44 6.20 -3.85
CA VAL A 142 7.77 5.89 -5.25
C VAL A 142 8.92 6.77 -5.73
N LEU A 143 8.85 8.08 -5.46
CA LEU A 143 9.84 9.05 -5.90
C LEU A 143 11.18 8.89 -5.14
N ALA A 144 11.12 8.91 -3.81
CA ALA A 144 12.32 8.88 -2.97
C ALA A 144 12.90 7.47 -2.78
N GLY A 145 12.09 6.41 -2.96
CA GLY A 145 12.46 5.04 -2.61
C GLY A 145 12.62 4.84 -1.10
N THR A 146 13.38 3.82 -0.71
CA THR A 146 13.69 3.49 0.69
C THR A 146 15.20 3.59 0.96
N PRO A 147 15.77 4.80 1.05
CA PRO A 147 17.22 4.98 1.13
C PRO A 147 17.85 4.65 2.49
N TYR A 148 17.07 4.66 3.58
CA TYR A 148 17.57 4.46 4.95
C TYR A 148 16.82 3.35 5.67
N LEU A 149 17.49 2.67 6.60
CA LEU A 149 16.94 1.54 7.38
C LEU A 149 16.20 0.55 6.47
N SER A 150 16.84 0.18 5.37
CA SER A 150 16.28 -0.65 4.32
C SER A 150 17.24 -1.76 3.94
N VAL A 151 16.71 -2.93 3.60
CA VAL A 151 17.50 -4.05 3.08
C VAL A 151 18.21 -3.65 1.78
N ASP A 152 17.56 -2.85 0.93
CA ASP A 152 18.13 -2.31 -0.31
C ASP A 152 19.43 -1.52 -0.04
N SER A 153 19.42 -0.60 0.93
CA SER A 153 20.60 0.20 1.30
C SER A 153 21.73 -0.66 1.88
N TRP A 154 21.39 -1.67 2.68
CA TRP A 154 22.35 -2.60 3.25
C TRP A 154 23.02 -3.46 2.16
N LEU A 155 22.26 -3.99 1.20
CA LEU A 155 22.80 -4.75 0.06
C LEU A 155 23.72 -3.88 -0.81
N ALA A 156 23.33 -2.63 -1.10
CA ALA A 156 24.16 -1.69 -1.87
C ALA A 156 25.50 -1.42 -1.18
N SER A 157 25.49 -1.19 0.15
CA SER A 157 26.71 -0.97 0.94
C SER A 157 27.66 -2.17 0.98
N ARG A 158 27.17 -3.39 0.74
CA ARG A 158 27.98 -4.60 0.70
C ARG A 158 28.63 -4.82 -0.67
N ARG A 159 27.98 -4.41 -1.76
CA ARG A 159 28.53 -4.51 -3.11
C ARG A 159 29.70 -3.56 -3.30
N GLY A 160 29.57 -2.29 -2.91
CA GLY A 160 30.66 -1.31 -2.98
C GLY A 160 31.82 -1.53 -2.01
N ARG A 161 31.79 -2.56 -1.16
CA ARG A 161 32.92 -2.98 -0.30
C ARG A 161 33.71 -4.16 -0.87
N ARG A 162 33.25 -4.74 -1.98
CA ARG A 162 33.89 -5.87 -2.67
C ARG A 162 34.59 -5.46 -3.97
N GLU A 163 34.42 -4.20 -4.37
CA GLU A 163 35.15 -3.51 -5.43
C GLU A 163 36.27 -2.67 -4.79
#